data_AF-A0A954M831-F1
#
_entry.id   AF-A0A954M831-F1
#
_cell.length_a   1.000
_cell.length_b   1.000
_cell.length_c   1.000
_cell.angle_alpha   90.00
_cell.angle_beta   90.00
_cell.angle_gamma   90.00
#
_symmetry.space_group_name_H-M   'P 1'
#
loop_
_entity.id
_entity.type
_entity.pdbx_description
1 polymer ?
#
loop_
_entity_poly.entity_id
_entity_poly.type
_entity_poly.pdbx_seq_one_letter_code
_entity_poly.pdbx_strand_id
1 'polypeptide(L)'
;MIYEPSMLAVIIFLGFVGLTMGLSFYLGGKAKSSAGYFAAHGQIPWFINGIAFAGDYLSAASFLGICGMIAFYGYDGFLYSIGFLAGWIVALFVVAEPMKRLGKFTFADALNAKFQSRGITLVIGISTLVVSVFYLIPQMVGAGALITPLLGFPHWAGVLIVGVTVIIIVVTAGMVSTTWVQFLKGSLLVLFSFVLTIMILQRGFEVKNGGIDGYTFRDFGPYPFDDVAPDAQGQLGVAIRDLPELKDAEWLWESQDSVTIPQYLRSSAGLWSVQGTDGGQIILRECQTVEAQGGTILVNGQTLGTKKGEPELHPVGYLSKLPGDAESSGPLGPLQFFSTLQKSEVIIWKKSDNKKIPDLKGV
;
A
#
# COMPACT_ATOMS: atom_id res chain seq x y z
N MET A 1 -9.08 -9.29 7.08
CA MET A 1 -10.34 -8.55 7.36
C MET A 1 -11.57 -9.22 6.74
N ILE A 2 -12.54 -9.62 7.58
CA ILE A 2 -13.90 -10.03 7.16
C ILE A 2 -14.79 -8.80 7.22
N TYR A 3 -15.54 -8.56 6.15
CA TYR A 3 -16.30 -7.34 5.97
C TYR A 3 -17.79 -7.61 6.12
N GLU A 4 -18.42 -6.88 7.05
CA GLU A 4 -19.88 -6.72 7.03
C GLU A 4 -20.20 -5.44 6.25
N PRO A 5 -20.88 -5.53 5.09
CA PRO A 5 -21.17 -4.37 4.27
C PRO A 5 -22.14 -3.44 5.02
N SER A 6 -21.71 -2.21 5.26
CA SER A 6 -22.57 -1.17 5.83
C SER A 6 -23.59 -0.71 4.80
N MET A 7 -24.88 -0.87 5.07
CA MET A 7 -25.96 -0.43 4.18
C MET A 7 -25.85 1.06 3.81
N LEU A 8 -25.39 1.89 4.76
CA LEU A 8 -25.13 3.31 4.52
C LEU A 8 -24.03 3.51 3.48
N ALA A 9 -22.93 2.77 3.58
CA ALA A 9 -21.82 2.84 2.63
C ALA A 9 -22.26 2.38 1.23
N VAL A 10 -23.07 1.33 1.14
CA VAL A 10 -23.65 0.85 -0.12
C VAL A 10 -24.53 1.93 -0.77
N ILE A 11 -25.42 2.56 -0.01
CA ILE A 11 -26.31 3.62 -0.53
C ILE A 11 -25.51 4.81 -1.02
N ILE A 12 -24.50 5.26 -0.26
CA ILE A 12 -23.62 6.38 -0.66
C ILE A 12 -22.86 6.02 -1.93
N PHE A 13 -22.31 4.80 -2.01
CA PHE A 13 -21.59 4.31 -3.18
C PHE A 13 -22.48 4.28 -4.44
N LEU A 14 -23.66 3.65 -4.36
CA LEU A 14 -24.59 3.58 -5.48
C LEU A 14 -25.12 4.96 -5.88
N GLY A 15 -25.41 5.83 -4.91
CA GLY A 15 -25.80 7.21 -5.16
C GLY A 15 -24.71 7.99 -5.90
N PHE A 16 -23.45 7.82 -5.51
CA PHE A 16 -22.31 8.46 -6.17
C PHE A 16 -22.07 7.92 -7.58
N VAL A 17 -22.13 6.60 -7.77
CA VAL A 17 -22.04 5.98 -9.11
C VAL A 17 -23.19 6.49 -9.99
N GLY A 18 -24.43 6.51 -9.49
CA GLY A 18 -25.58 7.03 -10.22
C GLY A 18 -25.44 8.50 -10.59
N LEU A 19 -24.97 9.35 -9.67
CA LEU A 19 -24.72 10.77 -9.93
C LEU A 19 -23.65 10.97 -11.02
N THR A 20 -22.53 10.26 -10.91
CA THR A 20 -21.43 10.37 -11.88
C THR A 20 -21.83 9.85 -13.25
N MET A 21 -22.58 8.75 -13.32
CA MET A 21 -23.15 8.24 -14.58
C MET A 21 -24.16 9.23 -15.18
N GLY A 22 -25.08 9.76 -14.38
CA GLY A 22 -26.08 10.74 -14.82
C GLY A 22 -25.43 12.02 -15.38
N LEU A 23 -24.44 12.56 -14.67
CA LEU A 23 -23.65 13.69 -15.14
C LEU A 23 -22.92 13.35 -16.44
N SER A 24 -22.36 12.14 -16.52
CA SER A 24 -21.61 11.67 -17.67
C SER A 24 -22.47 11.64 -18.94
N PHE A 25 -23.66 11.06 -18.86
CA PHE A 25 -24.59 11.00 -19.98
C PHE A 25 -25.14 12.37 -20.38
N TYR A 26 -25.44 13.22 -19.39
CA TYR A 26 -25.94 14.58 -19.63
C TYR A 26 -24.93 15.44 -20.40
N LEU A 27 -23.65 15.36 -20.03
CA LEU A 27 -22.59 16.11 -20.70
C LEU A 27 -22.16 15.46 -22.03
N GLY A 28 -22.13 14.12 -22.09
CA GLY A 28 -21.77 13.36 -23.29
C GLY A 28 -22.76 13.57 -24.44
N GLY A 29 -24.06 13.70 -24.14
CA GLY A 29 -25.09 14.00 -25.14
C GLY A 29 -24.92 15.36 -25.86
N LYS A 30 -24.03 16.24 -25.37
CA LYS A 30 -23.73 17.55 -25.98
C LYS A 30 -22.53 17.52 -26.94
N ALA A 31 -21.72 16.46 -26.97
CA ALA A 31 -20.49 16.38 -27.78
C ALA A 31 -20.72 15.60 -29.09
N LYS A 32 -21.21 16.28 -30.15
CA LYS A 32 -21.53 15.64 -31.45
C LYS A 32 -20.43 15.71 -32.52
N SER A 33 -19.22 16.17 -32.19
CA SER A 33 -18.09 16.30 -33.14
C SER A 33 -16.79 15.68 -32.60
N SER A 34 -15.88 15.27 -33.49
CA SER A 34 -14.56 14.71 -33.13
C SER A 34 -13.70 15.68 -32.32
N ALA A 35 -13.76 16.98 -32.61
CA ALA A 35 -13.11 18.02 -31.82
C ALA A 35 -13.74 18.20 -30.42
N GLY A 36 -15.05 18.04 -30.30
CA GLY A 36 -15.75 17.97 -29.01
C GLY A 36 -15.40 16.71 -28.23
N TYR A 37 -15.19 15.59 -28.93
CA TYR A 37 -14.85 14.30 -28.33
C TYR A 37 -13.39 14.23 -27.84
N PHE A 38 -12.43 14.84 -28.54
CA PHE A 38 -10.99 14.72 -28.23
C PHE A 38 -10.33 15.98 -27.66
N ALA A 39 -10.98 17.15 -27.70
CA ALA A 39 -10.35 18.40 -27.26
C ALA A 39 -11.31 19.33 -26.52
N ALA A 40 -12.55 18.91 -26.28
CA ALA A 40 -13.57 19.72 -25.62
C ALA A 40 -13.73 21.14 -26.20
N HIS A 41 -13.44 21.32 -27.49
CA HIS A 41 -13.36 22.63 -28.16
C HIS A 41 -12.45 23.68 -27.47
N GLY A 42 -11.52 23.27 -26.58
CA GLY A 42 -10.73 24.19 -25.76
C GLY A 42 -11.52 24.97 -24.72
N GLN A 43 -12.77 24.58 -24.44
CA GLN A 43 -13.69 25.32 -23.57
C GLN A 43 -13.55 24.97 -22.08
N ILE A 44 -12.74 23.98 -21.73
CA ILE A 44 -12.56 23.58 -20.32
C ILE A 44 -11.60 24.58 -19.64
N PRO A 45 -12.03 25.25 -18.56
CA PRO A 45 -11.15 26.11 -17.78
C PRO A 45 -9.92 25.35 -17.29
N TRP A 46 -8.75 25.99 -17.35
CA TRP A 46 -7.46 25.38 -16.97
C TRP A 46 -7.48 24.78 -15.56
N PHE A 47 -8.21 25.41 -14.63
CA PHE A 47 -8.34 24.96 -13.24
C PHE A 47 -9.11 23.63 -13.14
N ILE A 48 -10.20 23.50 -13.91
CA ILE A 48 -11.01 22.27 -13.96
C ILE A 48 -10.17 21.13 -14.54
N ASN A 49 -9.47 21.40 -15.65
CA ASN A 49 -8.60 20.41 -16.26
C ASN A 49 -7.43 20.03 -15.33
N GLY A 50 -6.88 21.00 -14.59
CA GLY A 50 -5.81 20.77 -13.61
C GLY A 50 -6.25 19.85 -12.47
N ILE A 51 -7.42 20.10 -11.87
CA ILE A 51 -7.95 19.22 -10.81
C ILE A 51 -8.36 17.86 -11.35
N ALA A 52 -8.95 17.79 -12.55
CA ALA A 52 -9.26 16.53 -13.20
C ALA A 52 -7.99 15.66 -13.37
N PHE A 53 -6.92 16.26 -13.90
CA PHE A 53 -5.63 15.58 -14.11
C PHE A 53 -4.95 15.21 -12.79
N ALA A 54 -5.01 16.06 -11.77
CA ALA A 54 -4.53 15.74 -10.43
C ALA A 54 -5.34 14.59 -9.79
N GLY A 55 -6.65 14.56 -9.98
CA GLY A 55 -7.52 13.47 -9.52
C GLY A 55 -7.19 12.14 -10.18
N ASP A 56 -6.94 12.13 -11.49
CA ASP A 56 -6.49 10.94 -12.21
C ASP A 56 -5.11 10.46 -11.74
N TYR A 57 -4.22 11.40 -11.40
CA TYR A 57 -2.90 11.07 -10.87
C TYR A 57 -2.98 10.38 -9.50
N LEU A 58 -3.91 10.81 -8.66
CA LEU A 58 -4.15 10.26 -7.34
C LEU A 58 -5.01 8.97 -7.36
N SER A 59 -4.96 8.22 -8.47
CA SER A 59 -5.70 6.97 -8.68
C SER A 59 -5.54 5.92 -7.57
N ALA A 60 -6.27 4.81 -7.68
CA ALA A 60 -6.19 3.69 -6.73
C ALA A 60 -4.75 3.21 -6.46
N ALA A 61 -3.86 3.25 -7.46
CA ALA A 61 -2.46 2.92 -7.26
C ALA A 61 -1.75 3.91 -6.32
N SER A 62 -2.04 5.20 -6.44
CA SER A 62 -1.47 6.25 -5.58
C SER A 62 -2.05 6.17 -4.17
N PHE A 63 -3.38 6.01 -4.03
CA PHE A 63 -4.01 5.92 -2.72
C PHE A 63 -3.69 4.60 -2.01
N LEU A 64 -4.07 3.46 -2.59
CA LEU A 64 -3.87 2.15 -1.97
C LEU A 64 -2.39 1.72 -1.99
N GLY A 65 -1.66 2.03 -3.06
CA GLY A 65 -0.25 1.65 -3.18
C GLY A 65 0.68 2.44 -2.27
N ILE A 66 0.57 3.78 -2.21
CA ILE A 66 1.39 4.56 -1.26
C ILE A 66 0.98 4.26 0.18
N CYS A 67 -0.32 4.22 0.50
CA CYS A 67 -0.75 3.85 1.86
C CYS A 67 -0.31 2.43 2.24
N GLY A 68 -0.36 1.48 1.31
CA GLY A 68 0.16 0.13 1.49
C GLY A 68 1.67 0.12 1.72
N MET A 69 2.45 0.86 0.92
CA MET A 69 3.89 0.97 1.11
C MET A 69 4.24 1.62 2.45
N ILE A 70 3.50 2.63 2.90
CA ILE A 70 3.70 3.22 4.23
C ILE A 70 3.30 2.20 5.32
N ALA A 71 2.23 1.44 5.11
CA ALA A 71 1.80 0.41 6.04
C ALA A 71 2.78 -0.78 6.13
N PHE A 72 3.58 -1.06 5.09
CA PHE A 72 4.56 -2.16 5.04
C PHE A 72 6.03 -1.74 5.20
N TYR A 73 6.37 -0.48 4.95
CA TYR A 73 7.75 0.03 5.00
C TYR A 73 7.89 1.30 5.84
N GLY A 74 6.82 1.73 6.53
CA GLY A 74 6.85 2.90 7.42
C GLY A 74 7.31 4.17 6.72
N TYR A 75 8.26 4.86 7.34
CA TYR A 75 8.81 6.13 6.84
C TYR A 75 9.51 5.99 5.48
N ASP A 76 10.17 4.87 5.20
CA ASP A 76 10.84 4.64 3.92
C ASP A 76 9.82 4.55 2.77
N GLY A 77 8.65 3.96 3.04
CA GLY A 77 7.51 3.96 2.10
C GLY A 77 6.98 5.37 1.82
N PHE A 78 7.02 6.26 2.81
CA PHE A 78 6.64 7.67 2.62
C PHE A 78 7.63 8.41 1.72
N LEU A 79 8.94 8.18 1.87
CA LEU A 79 9.96 8.81 1.02
C LEU A 79 9.77 8.48 -0.48
N TYR A 80 9.28 7.27 -0.79
CA TYR A 80 8.95 6.88 -2.17
C TYR A 80 7.87 7.78 -2.80
N SER A 81 6.91 8.26 -2.01
CA SER A 81 5.83 9.14 -2.50
C SER A 81 6.32 10.50 -3.00
N ILE A 82 7.44 10.99 -2.45
CA ILE A 82 8.07 12.25 -2.86
C ILE A 82 8.61 12.11 -4.28
N GLY A 83 9.32 11.02 -4.57
CA GLY A 83 9.86 10.73 -5.89
C GLY A 83 8.77 10.58 -6.96
N PHE A 84 7.66 9.92 -6.59
CA PHE A 84 6.47 9.83 -7.44
C PHE A 84 5.98 11.22 -7.86
N LEU A 85 5.68 12.09 -6.88
CA LEU A 85 5.19 13.45 -7.13
C LEU A 85 6.20 14.32 -7.90
N ALA A 86 7.49 14.23 -7.58
CA ALA A 86 8.53 15.00 -8.26
C ALA A 86 8.66 14.59 -9.73
N GLY A 87 8.57 13.30 -10.04
CA GLY A 87 8.61 12.79 -11.42
C GLY A 87 7.49 13.35 -12.29
N TRP A 88 6.30 13.53 -11.73
CA TRP A 88 5.16 14.14 -12.44
C TRP A 88 5.41 15.59 -12.83
N ILE A 89 6.02 16.38 -11.93
CA ILE A 89 6.38 17.78 -12.22
C ILE A 89 7.36 17.84 -13.39
N VAL A 90 8.37 16.96 -13.39
CA VAL A 90 9.34 16.88 -14.50
C VAL A 90 8.64 16.50 -15.81
N ALA A 91 7.75 15.51 -15.80
CA ALA A 91 7.01 15.10 -16.98
C ALA A 91 6.12 16.25 -17.54
N LEU A 92 5.46 17.01 -16.67
CA LEU A 92 4.66 18.17 -17.08
C LEU A 92 5.51 19.25 -17.79
N PHE A 93 6.67 19.59 -17.25
CA PHE A 93 7.52 20.63 -17.86
C PHE A 93 8.24 20.12 -19.11
N VAL A 94 8.82 18.92 -19.06
CA VAL A 94 9.69 18.40 -20.13
C VAL A 94 8.89 17.82 -21.30
N VAL A 95 7.76 17.14 -21.03
CA VAL A 95 7.00 16.42 -22.06
C VAL A 95 5.77 17.20 -22.53
N ALA A 96 4.99 17.76 -21.60
CA ALA A 96 3.72 18.39 -21.98
C ALA A 96 3.92 19.68 -22.80
N GLU A 97 4.96 20.47 -22.51
CA GLU A 97 5.21 21.71 -23.24
C GLU A 97 5.57 21.49 -24.73
N PRO A 98 6.54 20.61 -25.09
CA PRO A 98 6.80 20.28 -26.49
C PRO A 98 5.59 19.72 -27.22
N MET A 99 4.79 18.86 -26.55
CA MET A 99 3.57 18.31 -27.13
C MET A 99 2.54 19.40 -27.43
N LYS A 100 2.33 20.33 -26.50
CA LYS A 100 1.40 21.45 -26.68
C LYS A 100 1.83 22.36 -27.83
N ARG A 101 3.14 22.62 -27.98
CA ARG A 101 3.69 23.43 -29.08
C ARG A 101 3.49 22.78 -30.46
N LEU A 102 3.46 21.45 -30.55
CA LEU A 102 3.25 20.71 -31.80
C LEU A 102 1.77 20.68 -32.25
N GLY A 103 0.81 21.00 -31.37
CA GLY A 103 -0.61 21.05 -31.69
C GLY A 103 -1.21 19.69 -32.11
N LYS A 104 -0.57 18.57 -31.73
CA LYS A 104 -1.05 17.20 -32.01
C LYS A 104 -1.73 16.61 -30.78
N PHE A 105 -2.72 15.75 -31.01
CA PHE A 105 -3.54 15.16 -29.95
C PHE A 105 -2.94 13.87 -29.36
N THR A 106 -2.10 13.15 -30.11
CA THR A 106 -1.48 11.90 -29.64
C THR A 106 0.05 11.99 -29.68
N PHE A 107 0.70 11.22 -28.81
CA PHE A 107 2.17 11.12 -28.79
C PHE A 107 2.72 10.51 -30.09
N ALA A 108 1.98 9.54 -30.66
CA ALA A 108 2.31 8.96 -31.96
C ALA A 108 2.27 10.01 -33.09
N ASP A 109 1.26 10.87 -33.12
CA ASP A 109 1.16 11.95 -34.11
C ASP A 109 2.25 13.01 -33.94
N ALA A 110 2.62 13.32 -32.70
CA ALA A 110 3.70 14.26 -32.40
C ALA A 110 5.05 13.76 -32.93
N LEU A 111 5.34 12.46 -32.75
CA LEU A 111 6.56 11.84 -33.26
C LEU A 111 6.51 11.65 -34.77
N ASN A 112 5.36 11.27 -35.34
CA ASN A 112 5.20 11.19 -36.79
C ASN A 112 5.37 12.56 -37.46
N ALA A 113 4.92 13.65 -36.85
CA ALA A 113 5.12 15.01 -37.36
C ALA A 113 6.62 15.39 -37.46
N LYS A 114 7.45 14.85 -36.56
CA LYS A 114 8.90 15.11 -36.53
C LYS A 114 9.71 14.17 -37.42
N PHE A 115 9.38 12.87 -37.42
CA PHE A 115 10.18 11.83 -38.09
C PHE A 115 9.58 11.31 -39.39
N GLN A 116 8.32 11.62 -39.70
CA GLN A 116 7.58 11.23 -40.90
C GLN A 116 7.68 9.75 -41.25
N SER A 117 7.68 8.88 -40.23
CA SER A 117 7.85 7.43 -40.40
C SER A 117 6.66 6.65 -39.87
N ARG A 118 6.04 5.86 -40.75
CA ARG A 118 4.96 4.92 -40.41
C ARG A 118 5.44 3.84 -39.43
N GLY A 119 6.69 3.39 -39.55
CA GLY A 119 7.27 2.40 -38.65
C GLY A 119 7.39 2.91 -37.22
N ILE A 120 7.90 4.13 -37.05
CA ILE A 120 8.01 4.79 -35.72
C ILE A 120 6.62 4.96 -35.10
N THR A 121 5.65 5.42 -35.90
CA THR A 121 4.25 5.61 -35.46
C THR A 121 3.64 4.31 -34.94
N LEU A 122 3.83 3.20 -35.67
CA LEU A 122 3.33 1.88 -35.27
C LEU A 122 3.96 1.41 -33.95
N VAL A 123 5.29 1.53 -33.82
CA VAL A 123 6.01 1.13 -32.59
C VAL A 123 5.52 1.93 -31.39
N ILE A 124 5.32 3.24 -31.54
CA ILE A 124 4.79 4.09 -30.46
C ILE A 124 3.35 3.71 -30.12
N GLY A 125 2.51 3.45 -31.12
CA GLY A 125 1.13 3.00 -30.90
C GLY A 125 1.06 1.70 -30.11
N ILE A 126 1.86 0.71 -30.50
CA ILE A 126 1.98 -0.57 -29.78
C ILE A 126 2.52 -0.34 -28.37
N SER A 127 3.60 0.43 -28.21
CA SER A 127 4.17 0.76 -26.90
C SER A 127 3.16 1.44 -25.98
N THR A 128 2.39 2.39 -26.51
CA THR A 128 1.33 3.08 -25.77
C THR A 128 0.26 2.09 -25.30
N LEU A 129 -0.17 1.16 -26.17
CA LEU A 129 -1.15 0.14 -25.82
C LEU A 129 -0.61 -0.81 -24.74
N VAL A 130 0.62 -1.28 -24.88
CA VAL A 130 1.26 -2.19 -23.91
C VAL A 130 1.36 -1.51 -22.55
N VAL A 131 1.91 -0.29 -22.48
CA VAL A 131 2.01 0.47 -21.23
C VAL A 131 0.63 0.71 -20.61
N SER A 132 -0.38 1.04 -21.42
CA SER A 132 -1.75 1.25 -20.95
C SER A 132 -2.35 -0.03 -20.35
N VAL A 133 -2.14 -1.20 -20.96
CA VAL A 133 -2.63 -2.48 -20.44
C VAL A 133 -2.00 -2.78 -19.07
N PHE A 134 -0.68 -2.64 -18.94
CA PHE A 134 0.00 -2.83 -17.65
C PHE A 134 -0.50 -1.84 -16.60
N TYR A 135 -0.78 -0.60 -17.00
CA TYR A 135 -1.30 0.43 -16.10
C TYR A 135 -2.75 0.16 -15.63
N LEU A 136 -3.56 -0.51 -16.46
CA LEU A 136 -4.93 -0.89 -16.09
C LEU A 136 -4.97 -2.02 -15.05
N ILE A 137 -3.98 -2.91 -15.00
CA ILE A 137 -3.99 -4.07 -14.09
C ILE A 137 -4.12 -3.63 -12.62
N PRO A 138 -3.23 -2.77 -12.05
CA PRO A 138 -3.36 -2.33 -10.66
C PRO A 138 -4.67 -1.60 -10.37
N GLN A 139 -5.22 -0.87 -11.35
CA GLN A 139 -6.49 -0.17 -11.17
C GLN A 139 -7.66 -1.14 -11.03
N MET A 140 -7.67 -2.20 -11.82
CA MET A 140 -8.68 -3.26 -11.72
C MET A 140 -8.54 -4.04 -10.42
N VAL A 141 -7.30 -4.34 -10.00
CA VAL A 141 -7.03 -4.96 -8.69
C VAL A 141 -7.53 -4.05 -7.56
N GLY A 142 -7.23 -2.75 -7.62
CA GLY A 142 -7.72 -1.77 -6.64
C GLY A 142 -9.25 -1.71 -6.60
N ALA A 143 -9.91 -1.69 -7.76
CA ALA A 143 -11.37 -1.72 -7.85
C ALA A 143 -11.97 -2.98 -7.19
N GLY A 144 -11.44 -4.16 -7.52
CA GLY A 144 -11.89 -5.41 -6.90
C GLY A 144 -11.65 -5.44 -5.39
N ALA A 145 -10.50 -4.97 -4.93
CA ALA A 145 -10.14 -4.92 -3.51
C ALA A 145 -11.02 -3.96 -2.70
N LEU A 146 -11.54 -2.89 -3.32
CA LEU A 146 -12.46 -1.95 -2.69
C LEU A 146 -13.92 -2.44 -2.70
N ILE A 147 -14.34 -3.22 -3.69
CA ILE A 147 -15.72 -3.74 -3.75
C ILE A 147 -15.97 -4.85 -2.72
N THR A 148 -15.00 -5.72 -2.46
CA THR A 148 -15.13 -6.78 -1.45
C THR A 148 -15.57 -6.23 -0.08
N PRO A 149 -14.92 -5.21 0.50
CA PRO A 149 -15.35 -4.64 1.77
C PRO A 149 -16.64 -3.82 1.71
N LEU A 150 -16.89 -3.14 0.59
CA LEU A 150 -18.03 -2.24 0.48
C LEU A 150 -19.35 -2.98 0.23
N LEU A 151 -19.34 -3.98 -0.65
CA LEU A 151 -20.54 -4.68 -1.11
C LEU A 151 -20.60 -6.15 -0.65
N GLY A 152 -19.51 -6.70 -0.12
CA GLY A 152 -19.42 -8.11 0.25
C GLY A 152 -19.28 -9.07 -0.94
N PHE A 153 -19.11 -8.55 -2.16
CA PHE A 153 -18.93 -9.39 -3.36
C PHE A 153 -17.52 -9.97 -3.45
N PRO A 154 -17.34 -11.14 -4.08
CA PRO A 154 -16.01 -11.66 -4.32
C PRO A 154 -15.21 -10.74 -5.24
N HIS A 155 -13.88 -10.73 -5.08
CA HIS A 155 -12.97 -9.84 -5.79
C HIS A 155 -13.20 -9.81 -7.32
N TRP A 156 -13.34 -10.98 -7.95
CA TRP A 156 -13.56 -11.09 -9.40
C TRP A 156 -14.86 -10.42 -9.87
N ALA A 157 -15.93 -10.48 -9.06
CA ALA A 157 -17.19 -9.84 -9.39
C ALA A 157 -17.05 -8.31 -9.29
N GLY A 158 -16.31 -7.81 -8.29
CA GLY A 158 -15.98 -6.39 -8.19
C GLY A 158 -15.20 -5.86 -9.39
N VAL A 159 -14.20 -6.62 -9.86
CA VAL A 159 -13.44 -6.31 -11.08
C VAL A 159 -14.37 -6.19 -12.29
N LEU A 160 -15.27 -7.17 -12.50
CA LEU A 160 -16.19 -7.13 -13.65
C LEU A 160 -17.20 -5.99 -13.57
N ILE A 161 -17.84 -5.77 -12.43
CA ILE A 161 -18.86 -4.73 -12.26
C ILE A 161 -18.26 -3.35 -12.51
N VAL A 162 -17.12 -3.05 -11.88
CA VAL A 162 -16.46 -1.75 -12.06
C VAL A 162 -15.92 -1.60 -13.48
N GLY A 163 -15.31 -2.64 -14.04
CA GLY A 163 -14.78 -2.62 -15.41
C GLY A 163 -15.85 -2.34 -16.45
N VAL A 164 -16.97 -3.08 -16.42
CA VAL A 164 -18.10 -2.86 -17.33
C VAL A 164 -18.68 -1.46 -17.16
N THR A 165 -18.85 -0.99 -15.92
CA THR A 165 -19.36 0.36 -15.63
C THR A 165 -18.45 1.43 -16.23
N VAL A 166 -17.13 1.33 -16.02
CA VAL A 166 -16.16 2.29 -16.57
C VAL A 166 -16.15 2.25 -18.09
N ILE A 167 -16.22 1.07 -18.72
CA ILE A 167 -16.30 0.94 -20.18
C ILE A 167 -17.56 1.65 -20.72
N ILE A 168 -18.72 1.40 -20.12
CA ILE A 168 -19.98 2.06 -20.53
C ILE A 168 -19.85 3.57 -20.42
N ILE A 169 -19.32 4.08 -19.30
CA ILE A 169 -19.11 5.52 -19.08
C ILE A 169 -18.16 6.08 -20.15
N VAL A 170 -16.97 5.50 -20.33
CA VAL A 170 -15.95 6.05 -21.23
C VAL A 170 -16.40 6.04 -22.69
N VAL A 171 -17.07 4.97 -23.14
CA VAL A 171 -17.57 4.85 -24.52
C VAL A 171 -18.66 5.89 -24.82
N THR A 172 -19.44 6.28 -23.82
CA THR A 172 -20.62 7.15 -24.01
C THR A 172 -20.37 8.63 -23.70
N ALA A 173 -19.30 8.95 -22.96
CA ALA A 173 -19.07 10.28 -22.38
C ALA A 173 -18.30 11.26 -23.29
N GLY A 174 -17.27 10.78 -24.02
CA GLY A 174 -16.29 11.67 -24.68
C GLY A 174 -15.47 12.52 -23.70
N MET A 175 -14.47 13.27 -24.19
CA MET A 175 -13.50 13.95 -23.30
C MET A 175 -14.12 15.04 -22.43
N VAL A 176 -15.06 15.85 -22.93
CA VAL A 176 -15.73 16.90 -22.13
C VAL A 176 -16.33 16.31 -20.86
N SER A 177 -17.13 15.26 -21.04
CA SER A 177 -17.83 14.61 -19.95
C SER A 177 -16.86 13.93 -18.98
N THR A 178 -15.87 13.21 -19.52
CA THR A 178 -14.81 12.58 -18.72
C THR A 178 -14.07 13.60 -17.86
N THR A 179 -13.65 14.75 -18.41
CA THR A 179 -12.94 15.78 -17.65
C THR A 179 -13.80 16.39 -16.53
N TRP A 180 -15.10 16.60 -16.75
CA TRP A 180 -15.99 17.09 -15.69
C TRP A 180 -16.22 16.05 -14.59
N VAL A 181 -16.38 14.77 -14.95
CA VAL A 181 -16.49 13.66 -13.99
C VAL A 181 -15.18 13.52 -13.19
N GLN A 182 -14.03 13.65 -13.84
CA GLN A 182 -12.72 13.64 -13.20
C GLN A 182 -12.52 14.84 -12.28
N PHE A 183 -12.94 16.03 -12.70
CA PHE A 183 -12.92 17.22 -11.85
C PHE A 183 -13.76 17.02 -10.58
N LEU A 184 -14.96 16.47 -10.70
CA LEU A 184 -15.81 16.17 -9.55
C LEU A 184 -15.13 15.16 -8.61
N LYS A 185 -14.64 14.04 -9.15
CA LYS A 185 -13.93 13.00 -8.39
C LYS A 185 -12.68 13.54 -7.71
N GLY A 186 -11.85 14.27 -8.44
CA GLY A 186 -10.62 14.89 -7.95
C GLY A 186 -10.89 15.93 -6.87
N SER A 187 -11.91 16.78 -7.05
CA SER A 187 -12.31 17.78 -6.05
C SER A 187 -12.76 17.12 -4.75
N LEU A 188 -13.59 16.06 -4.85
CA LEU A 188 -14.04 15.31 -3.67
C LEU A 188 -12.88 14.63 -2.97
N LEU A 189 -11.99 13.99 -3.73
CA LEU A 189 -10.79 13.35 -3.17
C LEU A 189 -9.95 14.36 -2.39
N VAL A 190 -9.61 15.51 -2.99
CA VAL A 190 -8.81 16.56 -2.34
C VAL A 190 -9.52 17.10 -1.10
N LEU A 191 -10.83 17.35 -1.18
CA LEU A 191 -11.62 17.84 -0.04
C LEU A 191 -11.63 16.83 1.11
N PHE A 192 -11.95 15.55 0.85
CA PHE A 192 -11.99 14.53 1.88
C PHE A 192 -10.61 14.25 2.47
N SER A 193 -9.57 14.20 1.64
CA SER A 193 -8.19 14.09 2.12
C SER A 193 -7.82 15.27 3.01
N PHE A 194 -8.18 16.50 2.63
CA PHE A 194 -7.92 17.69 3.43
C PHE A 194 -8.65 17.65 4.79
N VAL A 195 -9.94 17.28 4.80
CA VAL A 195 -10.72 17.10 6.03
C VAL A 195 -10.09 16.02 6.92
N LEU A 196 -9.73 14.86 6.35
CA LEU A 196 -9.07 13.78 7.08
C LEU A 196 -7.73 14.24 7.66
N THR A 197 -6.92 14.98 6.91
CA THR A 197 -5.66 15.56 7.41
C THR A 197 -5.92 16.48 8.60
N ILE A 198 -6.92 17.37 8.53
CA ILE A 198 -7.27 18.23 9.67
C ILE A 198 -7.72 17.40 10.87
N MET A 199 -8.56 16.39 10.67
CA MET A 199 -9.02 15.53 11.77
C MET A 199 -7.86 14.78 12.44
N ILE A 200 -6.90 14.28 11.65
CA ILE A 200 -5.70 13.61 12.16
C ILE A 200 -4.83 14.59 12.95
N LEU A 201 -4.62 15.80 12.43
CA LEU A 201 -3.85 16.84 13.10
C LEU A 201 -4.53 17.30 14.40
N GLN A 202 -5.85 17.40 14.43
CA GLN A 202 -6.63 17.74 15.63
C GLN A 202 -6.59 16.62 16.67
N ARG A 203 -6.62 15.36 16.23
CA ARG A 203 -6.46 14.21 17.14
C ARG A 203 -5.05 14.17 17.73
N GLY A 204 -4.04 14.46 16.91
CA GLY A 204 -2.63 14.34 17.29
C GLY A 204 -2.18 12.88 17.41
N PHE A 205 -1.05 12.68 18.08
CA PHE A 205 -0.53 11.37 18.44
C PHE A 205 -1.07 10.92 19.79
N GLU A 206 -1.39 9.63 19.88
CA GLU A 206 -1.70 8.94 21.11
C GLU A 206 -0.72 7.77 21.24
N VAL A 207 -0.05 7.67 22.38
CA VAL A 207 0.76 6.52 22.73
C VAL A 207 -0.17 5.48 23.34
N LYS A 208 -0.28 4.32 22.70
CA LYS A 208 -0.93 3.14 23.26
C LYS A 208 0.06 2.00 23.24
N ASN A 209 0.09 1.23 24.32
CA ASN A 209 0.87 0.00 24.36
C ASN A 209 0.43 -0.91 23.22
N GLY A 210 1.34 -1.18 22.29
CA GLY A 210 1.09 -2.01 21.11
C GLY A 210 0.32 -1.32 19.97
N GLY A 211 0.24 0.02 19.95
CA GLY A 211 -0.28 0.75 18.78
C GLY A 211 -1.78 0.58 18.53
N ILE A 212 -2.14 0.37 17.25
CA ILE A 212 -3.54 0.35 16.78
C ILE A 212 -4.22 -0.99 17.09
N ASP A 213 -3.47 -2.08 17.02
CA ASP A 213 -3.94 -3.44 17.29
C ASP A 213 -3.68 -3.88 18.75
N GLY A 214 -3.01 -3.04 19.55
CA GLY A 214 -2.72 -3.31 20.95
C GLY A 214 -1.65 -4.39 21.13
N TYR A 215 -0.93 -4.74 20.06
CA TYR A 215 0.06 -5.80 20.06
C TYR A 215 1.45 -5.26 20.39
N THR A 216 1.98 -5.63 21.55
CA THR A 216 3.33 -5.25 21.96
C THR A 216 4.34 -6.29 21.50
N PHE A 217 5.35 -5.83 20.78
CA PHE A 217 6.54 -6.59 20.42
C PHE A 217 7.15 -7.31 21.64
N ARG A 218 7.36 -8.62 21.53
CA ARG A 218 7.87 -9.46 22.64
C ARG A 218 9.34 -9.80 22.43
N ASP A 219 10.17 -9.39 23.37
CA ASP A 219 11.58 -9.80 23.46
C ASP A 219 11.82 -10.57 24.76
N PHE A 220 12.61 -11.64 24.68
CA PHE A 220 13.05 -12.40 25.85
C PHE A 220 14.56 -12.36 25.99
N GLY A 221 15.03 -12.28 27.24
CA GLY A 221 16.44 -12.19 27.60
C GLY A 221 16.83 -10.78 28.11
N PRO A 222 18.14 -10.48 28.17
CA PRO A 222 19.24 -11.31 27.72
C PRO A 222 19.46 -12.55 28.59
N TYR A 223 19.77 -13.69 27.96
CA TYR A 223 20.11 -14.94 28.63
C TYR A 223 21.52 -15.41 28.23
N PRO A 224 22.26 -16.13 29.09
CA PRO A 224 23.48 -16.83 28.67
C PRO A 224 23.20 -17.80 27.52
N PHE A 225 24.16 -17.94 26.59
CA PHE A 225 24.00 -18.86 25.45
C PHE A 225 23.63 -20.28 25.89
N ASP A 226 24.29 -20.78 26.94
CA ASP A 226 24.08 -22.14 27.46
C ASP A 226 22.67 -22.39 28.01
N ASP A 227 22.01 -21.35 28.50
CA ASP A 227 20.65 -21.45 29.05
C ASP A 227 19.56 -21.44 27.96
N VAL A 228 19.92 -20.98 26.77
CA VAL A 228 19.03 -20.93 25.60
C VAL A 228 19.31 -22.10 24.66
N ALA A 229 20.59 -22.43 24.45
CA ALA A 229 21.03 -23.48 23.55
C ALA A 229 20.37 -24.83 23.89
N PRO A 230 20.10 -25.67 22.87
CA PRO A 230 19.54 -26.98 23.13
C PRO A 230 20.51 -27.85 23.93
N ASP A 231 19.95 -28.63 24.85
CA ASP A 231 20.72 -29.56 25.66
C ASP A 231 21.28 -30.72 24.82
N ALA A 232 22.09 -31.57 25.45
CA ALA A 232 22.70 -32.73 24.80
C ALA A 232 21.68 -33.74 24.23
N GLN A 233 20.41 -33.62 24.60
CA GLN A 233 19.28 -34.44 24.15
C GLN A 233 18.45 -33.71 23.06
N GLY A 234 18.86 -32.52 22.64
CA GLY A 234 18.19 -31.71 21.62
C GLY A 234 16.94 -30.97 22.10
N GLN A 235 16.68 -30.94 23.41
CA GLN A 235 15.55 -30.23 24.00
C GLN A 235 15.90 -28.75 24.22
N LEU A 236 14.89 -27.88 24.28
CA LEU A 236 15.04 -26.43 24.50
C LEU A 236 15.92 -26.13 25.74
N GLY A 237 16.69 -25.03 25.71
CA GLY A 237 17.44 -24.57 26.87
C GLY A 237 16.53 -24.24 28.06
N VAL A 238 17.08 -24.29 29.28
CA VAL A 238 16.32 -24.13 30.54
C VAL A 238 15.57 -22.79 30.56
N ALA A 239 16.21 -21.70 30.14
CA ALA A 239 15.58 -20.38 30.10
C ALA A 239 14.39 -20.31 29.13
N ILE A 240 14.36 -21.13 28.08
CA ILE A 240 13.25 -21.19 27.14
C ILE A 240 12.07 -22.00 27.71
N ARG A 241 12.35 -23.11 28.41
CA ARG A 241 11.29 -24.00 28.94
C ARG A 241 10.39 -23.31 29.97
N ASP A 242 10.94 -22.36 30.69
CA ASP A 242 10.20 -21.62 31.72
C ASP A 242 9.29 -20.53 31.13
N LEU A 243 9.48 -20.16 29.86
CA LEU A 243 8.68 -19.15 29.17
C LEU A 243 7.38 -19.77 28.61
N PRO A 244 6.19 -19.37 29.10
CA PRO A 244 4.89 -19.91 28.66
C PRO A 244 4.68 -19.91 27.15
N GLU A 245 5.17 -18.88 26.46
CA GLU A 245 5.04 -18.65 25.03
C GLU A 245 5.96 -19.56 24.19
N LEU A 246 6.99 -20.13 24.79
CA LEU A 246 8.00 -20.96 24.12
C LEU A 246 8.04 -22.40 24.61
N LYS A 247 7.05 -22.83 25.41
CA LYS A 247 7.00 -24.19 25.98
C LYS A 247 6.96 -25.29 24.92
N ASP A 248 6.32 -25.02 23.79
CA ASP A 248 6.20 -25.90 22.63
C ASP A 248 7.09 -25.45 21.47
N ALA A 249 8.12 -24.64 21.76
CA ALA A 249 8.99 -24.13 20.73
C ALA A 249 9.85 -25.24 20.10
N GLU A 250 10.00 -25.16 18.79
CA GLU A 250 10.87 -26.01 17.99
C GLU A 250 11.96 -25.16 17.36
N TRP A 251 13.18 -25.68 17.38
CA TRP A 251 14.32 -25.05 16.74
C TRP A 251 14.22 -25.15 15.23
N LEU A 252 14.31 -24.00 14.56
CA LEU A 252 14.54 -23.91 13.13
C LEU A 252 16.02 -23.64 12.90
N TRP A 253 16.67 -24.66 12.35
CA TRP A 253 18.11 -24.73 12.17
C TRP A 253 18.52 -24.24 10.78
N GLU A 254 19.64 -23.54 10.69
CA GLU A 254 20.35 -23.36 9.42
C GLU A 254 21.62 -24.23 9.43
N SER A 255 21.83 -25.01 8.37
CA SER A 255 23.04 -25.81 8.18
C SER A 255 24.00 -25.06 7.25
N GLN A 256 25.16 -24.65 7.76
CA GLN A 256 26.21 -24.03 6.95
C GLN A 256 27.55 -24.74 7.21
N ASP A 257 28.21 -25.23 6.15
CA ASP A 257 29.58 -25.76 6.18
C ASP A 257 29.85 -26.73 7.37
N SER A 258 28.95 -27.69 7.57
CA SER A 258 29.00 -28.71 8.64
C SER A 258 28.79 -28.19 10.08
N VAL A 259 28.38 -26.94 10.25
CA VAL A 259 27.98 -26.35 11.54
C VAL A 259 26.50 -25.94 11.47
N THR A 260 25.70 -26.50 12.38
CA THR A 260 24.28 -26.18 12.51
C THR A 260 24.12 -25.12 13.60
N ILE A 261 23.72 -23.90 13.25
CA ILE A 261 23.52 -22.82 14.22
C ILE A 261 22.01 -22.59 14.39
N PRO A 262 21.50 -22.54 15.62
CA PRO A 262 20.10 -22.24 15.86
C PRO A 262 19.84 -20.76 15.58
N GLN A 263 19.00 -20.45 14.58
CA GLN A 263 18.70 -19.06 14.21
C GLN A 263 17.29 -18.62 14.59
N TYR A 264 16.33 -19.55 14.59
CA TYR A 264 14.94 -19.22 14.94
C TYR A 264 14.31 -20.28 15.83
N LEU A 265 13.34 -19.85 16.63
CA LEU A 265 12.44 -20.68 17.41
C LEU A 265 11.04 -20.48 16.89
N ARG A 266 10.31 -21.57 16.63
CA ARG A 266 8.90 -21.55 16.24
C ARG A 266 8.06 -22.17 17.33
N SER A 267 7.05 -21.49 17.84
CA SER A 267 6.08 -22.07 18.77
C SER A 267 4.65 -21.83 18.28
N SER A 268 3.65 -22.39 18.94
CA SER A 268 2.24 -22.05 18.65
C SER A 268 1.92 -20.57 18.89
N ALA A 269 2.71 -19.87 19.70
CA ALA A 269 2.51 -18.46 20.03
C ALA A 269 3.25 -17.50 19.08
N GLY A 270 4.10 -17.98 18.17
CA GLY A 270 4.81 -17.12 17.22
C GLY A 270 6.12 -17.68 16.68
N LEU A 271 6.96 -16.76 16.21
CA LEU A 271 8.31 -17.05 15.72
C LEU A 271 9.29 -16.06 16.36
N TRP A 272 10.47 -16.52 16.73
CA TRP A 272 11.51 -15.70 17.36
C TRP A 272 12.84 -15.90 16.68
N SER A 273 13.57 -14.81 16.44
CA SER A 273 14.95 -14.82 15.99
C SER A 273 15.90 -14.78 17.18
N VAL A 274 16.91 -15.65 17.11
CA VAL A 274 18.00 -15.69 18.06
C VAL A 274 19.06 -14.66 17.64
N GLN A 275 19.32 -13.68 18.50
CA GLN A 275 20.33 -12.66 18.26
C GLN A 275 21.37 -12.69 19.37
N GLY A 276 22.63 -12.86 18.99
CA GLY A 276 23.76 -12.70 19.90
C GLY A 276 24.03 -11.23 20.21
N THR A 277 24.46 -10.96 21.43
CA THR A 277 24.99 -9.66 21.87
C THR A 277 26.49 -9.76 22.11
N ASP A 278 27.21 -8.63 22.05
CA ASP A 278 28.66 -8.57 22.19
C ASP A 278 29.21 -9.14 23.52
N GLY A 279 28.35 -9.33 24.52
CA GLY A 279 28.66 -9.92 25.82
C GLY A 279 28.47 -11.44 25.94
N GLY A 280 28.24 -12.17 24.84
CA GLY A 280 27.99 -13.62 24.87
C GLY A 280 26.60 -14.01 25.38
N GLN A 281 25.68 -13.03 25.47
CA GLN A 281 24.28 -13.25 25.82
C GLN A 281 23.42 -13.31 24.54
N ILE A 282 22.35 -14.07 24.60
CA ILE A 282 21.33 -14.16 23.55
C ILE A 282 20.11 -13.33 23.95
N ILE A 283 19.53 -12.64 22.97
CA ILE A 283 18.18 -12.09 23.01
C ILE A 283 17.33 -12.83 21.99
N LEU A 284 16.14 -13.27 22.41
CA LEU A 284 15.13 -13.83 21.53
C LEU A 284 14.17 -12.71 21.14
N ARG A 285 14.22 -12.29 19.88
CA ARG A 285 13.34 -11.24 19.37
C ARG A 285 12.22 -11.80 18.55
N GLU A 286 11.00 -11.38 18.82
CA GLU A 286 9.86 -11.81 18.02
C GLU A 286 10.01 -11.46 16.54
N CYS A 287 9.52 -12.35 15.68
CA CYS A 287 9.55 -12.24 14.24
C CYS A 287 8.15 -12.40 13.68
N GLN A 288 7.72 -11.37 12.97
CA GLN A 288 6.40 -11.36 12.35
C GLN A 288 6.35 -12.23 11.10
N THR A 289 7.40 -12.19 10.27
CA THR A 289 7.46 -12.94 9.01
C THR A 289 8.83 -13.55 8.76
N VAL A 290 8.84 -14.78 8.25
CA VAL A 290 10.06 -15.40 7.71
C VAL A 290 9.74 -16.11 6.39
N GLU A 291 10.64 -15.95 5.42
CA GLU A 291 10.55 -16.59 4.11
C GLU A 291 11.35 -17.90 4.14
N ALA A 292 10.68 -19.01 3.81
CA ALA A 292 11.31 -20.31 3.63
C ALA A 292 12.00 -20.43 2.27
N GLN A 293 12.96 -21.36 2.15
CA GLN A 293 13.70 -21.60 0.89
C GLN A 293 12.79 -21.98 -0.31
N GLY A 294 11.58 -22.50 -0.08
CA GLY A 294 10.56 -22.77 -1.10
C GLY A 294 9.71 -21.55 -1.53
N GLY A 295 9.94 -20.35 -0.97
CA GLY A 295 9.17 -19.14 -1.25
C GLY A 295 7.88 -19.00 -0.41
N THR A 296 7.61 -19.96 0.47
CA THR A 296 6.51 -19.86 1.43
C THR A 296 6.84 -18.83 2.50
N ILE A 297 5.95 -17.86 2.70
CA ILE A 297 6.06 -16.87 3.78
C ILE A 297 5.25 -17.36 4.97
N LEU A 298 5.91 -17.49 6.12
CA LEU A 298 5.25 -17.75 7.40
C LEU A 298 4.95 -16.41 8.07
N VAL A 299 3.76 -16.29 8.64
CA VAL A 299 3.31 -15.14 9.43
C VAL A 299 2.99 -15.65 10.84
N ASN A 300 3.68 -15.10 11.84
CA ASN A 300 3.55 -15.52 13.24
C ASN A 300 3.68 -17.05 13.43
N GLY A 301 4.57 -17.71 12.68
CA GLY A 301 4.83 -19.15 12.77
C GLY A 301 3.85 -20.06 12.00
N GLN A 302 2.82 -19.51 11.36
CA GLN A 302 1.80 -20.23 10.58
C GLN A 302 1.71 -19.70 9.14
N THR A 303 0.99 -20.38 8.26
CA THR A 303 0.70 -19.85 6.91
C THR A 303 -0.19 -18.62 7.00
N LEU A 304 0.05 -17.64 6.13
CA LEU A 304 -0.76 -16.42 6.07
C LEU A 304 -2.24 -16.77 5.98
N GLY A 305 -3.01 -16.28 6.94
CA GLY A 305 -4.44 -16.51 7.00
C GLY A 305 -5.19 -15.95 5.79
N THR A 306 -6.16 -16.72 5.31
CA THR A 306 -7.16 -16.32 4.32
C THR A 306 -8.53 -16.00 4.96
N LYS A 307 -8.75 -16.34 6.23
CA LYS A 307 -10.02 -16.12 6.98
C LYS A 307 -9.78 -15.40 8.33
N LYS A 308 -10.82 -14.77 8.90
CA LYS A 308 -10.75 -14.11 10.21
C LYS A 308 -10.45 -15.12 11.31
N GLY A 309 -9.49 -14.78 12.17
CA GLY A 309 -8.99 -15.66 13.22
C GLY A 309 -7.78 -16.49 12.79
N GLU A 310 -7.41 -16.45 11.51
CA GLU A 310 -6.13 -16.96 11.03
C GLU A 310 -5.04 -15.86 11.15
N PRO A 311 -3.73 -16.20 11.07
CA PRO A 311 -2.64 -15.26 11.32
C PRO A 311 -2.65 -14.07 10.34
N GLU A 312 -2.75 -12.85 10.89
CA GLU A 312 -2.68 -11.60 10.13
C GLU A 312 -1.38 -10.83 10.46
N LEU A 313 -0.95 -9.97 9.53
CA LEU A 313 0.20 -9.10 9.77
C LEU A 313 -0.20 -7.95 10.71
N HIS A 314 0.45 -7.87 11.86
CA HIS A 314 0.57 -6.65 12.66
C HIS A 314 1.07 -5.44 11.84
N PRO A 315 0.69 -4.21 12.21
CA PRO A 315 1.27 -3.00 11.63
C PRO A 315 2.79 -2.96 11.80
N VAL A 316 3.49 -2.34 10.84
CA VAL A 316 4.96 -2.24 10.80
C VAL A 316 5.61 -1.53 11.97
N GLY A 317 4.83 -0.83 12.79
CA GLY A 317 5.34 -0.17 13.96
C GLY A 317 4.29 0.67 14.66
N TYR A 318 4.66 1.15 15.84
CA TYR A 318 3.84 2.05 16.63
C TYR A 318 4.71 3.04 17.40
N LEU A 319 4.11 4.16 17.75
CA LEU A 319 4.76 5.20 18.55
C LEU A 319 4.75 4.75 20.01
N SER A 320 5.92 4.52 20.58
CA SER A 320 6.08 3.99 21.94
C SER A 320 6.22 5.08 22.98
N LYS A 321 6.82 6.22 22.62
CA LYS A 321 6.94 7.40 23.50
C LYS A 321 6.85 8.70 22.73
N LEU A 322 6.16 9.67 23.30
CA LEU A 322 6.19 11.06 22.83
C LEU A 322 7.23 11.88 23.60
N PRO A 323 7.60 13.07 23.10
CA PRO A 323 8.53 13.96 23.79
C PRO A 323 8.04 14.29 25.20
N GLY A 324 8.90 14.10 26.20
CA GLY A 324 8.55 14.34 27.60
C GLY A 324 7.66 13.26 28.22
N ASP A 325 7.65 12.04 27.66
CA ASP A 325 6.88 10.88 28.14
C ASP A 325 5.37 11.13 28.23
N ALA A 326 4.84 12.01 27.38
CA ALA A 326 3.42 12.28 27.30
C ALA A 326 2.65 11.10 26.66
N GLU A 327 1.45 10.83 27.16
CA GLU A 327 0.55 9.82 26.58
C GLU A 327 -0.18 10.33 25.31
N SER A 328 -0.29 11.65 25.16
CA SER A 328 -0.89 12.28 23.99
C SER A 328 -0.23 13.62 23.67
N SER A 329 -0.13 13.93 22.38
CA SER A 329 0.36 15.23 21.92
C SER A 329 -0.71 16.33 21.94
N GLY A 330 -1.99 15.96 22.02
CA GLY A 330 -3.10 16.85 21.68
C GLY A 330 -3.05 17.35 20.23
N PRO A 331 -3.85 18.38 19.88
CA PRO A 331 -3.88 18.96 18.54
C PRO A 331 -2.52 19.51 18.10
N LEU A 332 -2.09 19.18 16.89
CA LEU A 332 -0.81 19.61 16.32
C LEU A 332 -1.01 20.44 15.05
N GLY A 333 -0.20 21.48 14.89
CA GLY A 333 -0.04 22.13 13.58
C GLY A 333 0.78 21.25 12.60
N PRO A 334 0.73 21.50 11.28
CA PRO A 334 1.44 20.68 10.29
C PRO A 334 2.94 20.55 10.54
N LEU A 335 3.63 21.65 10.89
CA LEU A 335 5.06 21.61 11.19
C LEU A 335 5.36 20.95 12.54
N GLN A 336 4.47 21.16 13.52
CA GLN A 336 4.60 20.56 14.84
C GLN A 336 4.44 19.04 14.78
N PHE A 337 3.57 18.52 13.91
CA PHE A 337 3.39 17.10 13.65
C PHE A 337 4.72 16.42 13.32
N PHE A 338 5.46 16.93 12.33
CA PHE A 338 6.77 16.37 11.96
C PHE A 338 7.81 16.54 13.07
N SER A 339 7.85 17.70 13.73
CA SER A 339 8.82 17.92 14.81
C SER A 339 8.57 17.03 16.03
N THR A 340 7.31 16.70 16.30
CA THR A 340 6.90 15.82 17.40
C THR A 340 7.27 14.39 17.03
N LEU A 341 6.91 13.94 15.82
CA LEU A 341 7.26 12.61 15.31
C LEU A 341 8.78 12.37 15.32
N GLN A 342 9.58 13.35 14.90
CA GLN A 342 11.04 13.25 14.87
C GLN A 342 11.65 13.10 16.28
N LYS A 343 11.01 13.67 17.31
CA LYS A 343 11.44 13.59 18.71
C LYS A 343 10.81 12.41 19.45
N SER A 344 9.94 11.65 18.79
CA SER A 344 9.23 10.52 19.38
C SER A 344 10.04 9.24 19.21
N GLU A 345 9.82 8.29 20.10
CA GLU A 345 10.33 6.93 19.97
C GLU A 345 9.31 6.10 19.17
N VAL A 346 9.76 5.50 18.06
CA VAL A 346 8.93 4.65 17.21
C VAL A 346 9.55 3.26 17.17
N ILE A 347 8.76 2.26 17.55
CA ILE A 347 9.14 0.85 17.43
C ILE A 347 8.72 0.38 16.04
N ILE A 348 9.64 -0.20 15.29
CA ILE A 348 9.39 -0.73 13.95
C ILE A 348 9.85 -2.18 13.84
N TRP A 349 9.14 -2.97 13.04
CA TRP A 349 9.61 -4.28 12.61
C TRP A 349 10.77 -4.08 11.63
N LYS A 350 11.97 -4.45 12.06
CA LYS A 350 13.17 -4.37 11.22
C LYS A 350 13.32 -5.63 10.39
N LYS A 351 13.52 -5.48 9.08
CA LYS A 351 14.00 -6.58 8.24
C LYS A 351 15.43 -6.94 8.65
N SER A 352 15.65 -8.17 9.09
CA SER A 352 16.99 -8.72 9.29
C SER A 352 17.51 -9.32 7.98
N ASP A 353 18.79 -9.16 7.69
CA ASP A 353 19.47 -9.81 6.56
C ASP A 353 19.80 -11.28 6.83
N ASN A 354 19.23 -11.86 7.89
CA ASN A 354 19.38 -13.27 8.20
C ASN A 354 18.82 -14.15 7.07
N LYS A 355 19.51 -15.26 6.82
CA LYS A 355 19.26 -16.14 5.67
C LYS A 355 17.93 -16.90 5.81
N LYS A 356 17.41 -17.36 4.67
CA LYS A 356 16.14 -18.09 4.55
C LYS A 356 16.18 -19.41 5.35
N ILE A 357 15.10 -19.71 6.05
CA ILE A 357 14.96 -20.98 6.78
C ILE A 357 14.74 -22.17 5.82
N PRO A 358 15.13 -23.40 6.21
CA PRO A 358 14.84 -24.60 5.43
C PRO A 358 13.34 -24.79 5.18
N ASP A 359 13.00 -25.50 4.11
CA ASP A 359 11.61 -25.78 3.75
C ASP A 359 10.94 -26.65 4.84
N LEU A 360 9.86 -26.15 5.43
CA LEU A 360 9.15 -26.85 6.49
C LEU A 360 8.34 -27.99 5.87
N LYS A 361 8.80 -29.23 6.02
CA LYS A 361 8.04 -30.42 5.64
C LYS A 361 6.79 -30.53 6.51
N GLY A 362 5.61 -30.43 5.92
CA GLY A 362 4.32 -30.70 6.59
C GLY A 362 3.46 -29.47 6.89
N VAL A 363 3.66 -28.36 6.18
CA VAL A 363 2.75 -27.21 6.16
C VAL A 363 1.80 -27.31 4.97
#